data_AF-A0A955I3C7-F1
#
_entry.id   AF-A0A955I3C7-F1
#
_cell.length_a   1.000
_cell.length_b   1.000
_cell.length_c   1.000
_cell.angle_alpha   90.00
_cell.angle_beta   90.00
_cell.angle_gamma   90.00
#
_symmetry.space_group_name_H-M   'P 1'
#
loop_
_entity.id
_entity.type
_entity.pdbx_description
1 polymer ?
#
loop_
_entity_poly.entity_id
_entity_poly.type
_entity_poly.pdbx_seq_one_letter_code
_entity_poly.pdbx_strand_id
1 'polypeptide(L)'
;TKVWEIIRLFAELYDTTADAEELLKKVDLLDKKDSKVKDLSGGQRQRFSIATTLINQPEIIFLDEPTTGLDPQARRNLWDLILDIRKSGTTVVLTTHYMDEAEYLCDRVAIMNNGQISAINSPDGLINELLSRGFKKEKVTKQASLEDVFLDLTGTKLRD
;
A
#
# COMPACT_ATOMS: atom_id res chain seq x y z
N THR A 1 -4.23 9.16 24.88
CA THR A 1 -3.36 7.98 24.85
C THR A 1 -2.23 8.24 23.89
N LYS A 2 -1.00 8.10 24.39
CA LYS A 2 0.21 8.15 23.58
C LYS A 2 0.28 6.92 22.67
N VAL A 3 1.05 7.03 21.59
CA VAL A 3 1.22 5.94 20.62
C VAL A 3 1.79 4.67 21.28
N TRP A 4 2.86 4.80 22.08
CA TRP A 4 3.48 3.65 22.74
C TRP A 4 2.59 2.98 23.79
N GLU A 5 1.72 3.75 24.46
CA GLU A 5 0.78 3.22 25.47
C GLU A 5 -0.22 2.24 24.83
N ILE A 6 -0.65 2.51 23.59
CA ILE A 6 -1.55 1.63 22.86
C ILE A 6 -0.84 0.33 22.47
N ILE A 7 0.41 0.40 22.00
CA ILE A 7 1.17 -0.81 21.67
C ILE A 7 1.33 -1.68 22.91
N ARG A 8 1.69 -1.07 24.05
CA ARG A 8 1.81 -1.79 25.32
C ARG A 8 0.48 -2.44 25.74
N LEU A 9 -0.63 -1.71 25.62
CA LEU A 9 -1.96 -2.25 25.91
C LEU A 9 -2.27 -3.49 25.06
N PHE A 10 -2.04 -3.43 23.75
CA PHE A 10 -2.25 -4.58 22.88
C PHE A 10 -1.26 -5.73 23.17
N ALA A 11 -0.01 -5.42 23.52
CA ALA A 11 0.96 -6.42 23.90
C ALA A 11 0.52 -7.20 25.16
N GLU A 12 0.02 -6.48 26.17
CA GLU A 12 -0.56 -7.08 27.37
C GLU A 12 -1.84 -7.90 27.06
N LEU A 13 -2.69 -7.44 26.12
CA LEU A 13 -3.88 -8.17 25.69
C LEU A 13 -3.57 -9.47 24.95
N TYR A 14 -2.50 -9.49 24.15
CA TYR A 14 -2.05 -10.66 23.39
C TYR A 14 -1.06 -11.55 24.15
N ASP A 15 -0.80 -11.27 25.43
CA ASP A 15 0.18 -11.97 26.28
C ASP A 15 1.57 -12.09 25.59
N THR A 16 2.00 -11.00 24.96
CA THR A 16 3.25 -10.90 24.21
C THR A 16 4.17 -9.84 24.81
N THR A 17 5.48 -10.06 24.71
CA THR A 17 6.51 -9.12 25.20
C THR A 17 6.96 -8.16 24.12
N ALA A 18 6.06 -7.75 23.22
CA ALA A 18 6.41 -6.91 22.08
C ALA A 18 7.00 -5.57 22.53
N ASP A 19 8.20 -5.25 22.04
CA ASP A 19 8.84 -3.96 22.30
C ASP A 19 8.19 -2.86 21.45
N ALA A 20 7.56 -1.90 22.13
CA ALA A 20 6.91 -0.78 21.47
C ALA A 20 7.88 0.09 20.66
N GLU A 21 9.13 0.25 21.10
CA GLU A 21 10.12 1.03 20.35
C GLU A 21 10.57 0.29 19.10
N GLU A 22 10.76 -1.03 19.17
CA GLU A 22 11.12 -1.85 18.01
C GLU A 22 10.00 -1.82 16.95
N LEU A 23 8.75 -1.98 17.36
CA LEU A 23 7.60 -1.91 16.46
C LEU A 23 7.44 -0.52 15.84
N LEU A 24 7.57 0.55 16.62
CA LEU A 24 7.50 1.91 16.10
C LEU A 24 8.65 2.24 15.15
N LYS A 25 9.83 1.65 15.37
CA LYS A 25 10.95 1.79 14.46
C LYS A 25 10.68 1.08 13.13
N LYS A 26 10.06 -0.11 13.14
CA LYS A 26 9.68 -0.84 11.91
C LYS A 26 8.73 -0.04 11.02
N VAL A 27 7.84 0.77 11.61
CA VAL A 27 6.85 1.56 10.87
C VAL A 27 7.21 3.05 10.70
N ASP A 28 8.46 3.43 10.99
CA ASP A 28 8.94 4.82 10.91
C ASP A 28 8.07 5.82 11.70
N LEU A 29 7.81 5.49 12.97
CA LEU A 29 7.03 6.30 13.93
C LEU A 29 7.69 6.43 15.31
N LEU A 30 8.98 6.08 15.45
CA LEU A 30 9.68 6.15 16.74
C LEU A 30 9.73 7.58 17.30
N ASP A 31 9.88 8.58 16.43
CA ASP A 31 9.83 10.01 16.78
C ASP A 31 8.44 10.45 17.29
N LYS A 32 7.39 9.68 16.98
CA LYS A 32 6.01 9.92 17.41
C LYS A 32 5.58 9.12 18.63
N LYS A 33 6.49 8.38 19.29
CA LYS A 33 6.13 7.54 20.45
C LYS A 33 5.30 8.28 21.50
N ASP A 34 5.72 9.51 21.83
CA ASP A 34 5.09 10.34 22.87
C ASP A 34 3.95 11.23 22.36
N SER A 35 3.69 11.23 21.05
CA SER A 35 2.56 11.94 20.45
C SER A 35 1.25 11.24 20.81
N LYS A 36 0.13 11.98 20.80
CA LYS A 36 -1.18 11.35 20.93
C LYS A 36 -1.59 10.78 19.57
N VAL A 37 -2.28 9.65 19.55
CA VAL A 37 -2.72 8.99 18.30
C VAL A 37 -3.60 9.92 17.43
N LYS A 38 -4.39 10.79 18.06
CA LYS A 38 -5.21 11.79 17.38
C LYS A 38 -4.39 12.86 16.64
N ASP A 39 -3.14 13.08 17.04
CA ASP A 39 -2.26 14.12 16.48
C ASP A 39 -1.43 13.57 15.29
N LEU A 40 -1.53 12.27 15.00
CA LEU A 40 -0.89 11.65 13.83
C LEU A 40 -1.55 12.14 12.53
N SER A 41 -0.78 12.27 11.46
CA SER A 41 -1.32 12.48 10.10
C SER A 41 -2.08 11.24 9.60
N GLY A 42 -2.79 11.34 8.48
CA GLY A 42 -3.48 10.19 7.87
C GLY A 42 -2.53 9.02 7.60
N GLY A 43 -1.41 9.27 6.94
CA GLY A 43 -0.38 8.25 6.67
C GLY A 43 0.28 7.70 7.93
N GLN A 44 0.49 8.54 8.95
CA GLN A 44 1.03 8.08 10.24
C GLN A 44 0.03 7.18 10.98
N ARG A 45 -1.26 7.50 10.96
CA ARG A 45 -2.31 6.63 11.52
C ARG A 45 -2.37 5.28 10.81
N GLN A 46 -2.24 5.28 9.48
CA GLN A 46 -2.25 4.05 8.69
C GLN A 46 -1.05 3.15 9.04
N ARG A 47 0.16 3.72 9.10
CA ARG A 47 1.36 2.99 9.53
C ARG A 47 1.24 2.50 10.97
N PHE A 48 0.66 3.29 11.86
CA PHE A 48 0.41 2.88 13.23
C PHE A 48 -0.59 1.71 13.32
N SER A 49 -1.64 1.72 12.50
CA SER A 49 -2.59 0.61 12.40
C SER A 49 -1.87 -0.71 12.05
N ILE A 50 -0.97 -0.67 11.07
CA ILE A 50 -0.15 -1.83 10.70
C ILE A 50 0.82 -2.22 11.82
N ALA A 51 1.40 -1.25 12.55
CA ALA A 51 2.21 -1.57 13.72
C ALA A 51 1.42 -2.39 14.75
N THR A 52 0.14 -2.06 14.95
CA THR A 52 -0.71 -2.79 15.89
C THR A 52 -1.04 -4.22 15.46
N THR A 53 -1.12 -4.48 14.15
CA THR A 53 -1.34 -5.85 13.63
C THR A 53 -0.08 -6.71 13.73
N LEU A 54 1.11 -6.11 13.86
CA LEU A 54 2.37 -6.84 14.02
C LEU A 54 2.70 -7.24 15.46
N ILE A 55 1.96 -6.73 16.45
CA ILE A 55 2.22 -6.94 17.89
C ILE A 55 2.24 -8.42 18.27
N ASN A 56 1.32 -9.20 17.70
CA ASN A 56 1.17 -10.62 17.96
C ASN A 56 1.99 -11.52 17.01
N GLN A 57 2.93 -10.95 16.23
CA GLN A 57 3.76 -11.68 15.27
C GLN A 57 2.95 -12.63 14.38
N PRO A 58 1.97 -12.13 13.63
CA PRO A 58 1.03 -12.98 12.91
C PRO A 58 1.72 -13.70 11.75
N GLU A 59 1.29 -14.95 11.50
CA GLU A 59 1.67 -15.70 10.30
C GLU A 59 1.02 -15.10 9.03
N ILE A 60 -0.17 -14.49 9.18
CA ILE A 60 -0.96 -13.93 8.07
C ILE A 60 -1.57 -12.58 8.49
N ILE A 61 -1.45 -11.56 7.63
CA ILE A 61 -2.08 -10.25 7.79
C ILE A 61 -3.04 -9.98 6.63
N PHE A 62 -4.21 -9.45 6.95
CA PHE A 62 -5.18 -8.95 5.98
C PHE A 62 -5.17 -7.42 5.99
N LEU A 63 -4.98 -6.82 4.81
CA LEU A 63 -4.96 -5.36 4.62
C LEU A 63 -6.05 -4.98 3.63
N ASP A 64 -7.08 -4.29 4.09
CA ASP A 64 -8.14 -3.79 3.21
C ASP A 64 -7.78 -2.40 2.69
N GLU A 65 -7.52 -2.28 1.38
CA GLU A 65 -7.24 -1.02 0.69
C GLU A 65 -6.19 -0.13 1.40
N PRO A 66 -4.99 -0.66 1.73
CA PRO A 66 -4.10 -0.06 2.72
C PRO A 66 -3.54 1.30 2.34
N THR A 67 -3.52 1.65 1.05
CA THR A 67 -2.97 2.91 0.54
C THR A 67 -4.02 3.94 0.12
N THR A 68 -5.31 3.64 0.33
CA THR A 68 -6.39 4.56 -0.02
C THR A 68 -6.31 5.86 0.78
N GLY A 69 -6.41 6.98 0.08
CA GLY A 69 -6.35 8.32 0.70
C GLY A 69 -4.95 8.79 1.11
N LEU A 70 -3.90 8.03 0.79
CA LEU A 70 -2.51 8.45 0.98
C LEU A 70 -1.99 9.22 -0.24
N ASP A 71 -1.15 10.22 0.03
CA ASP A 71 -0.36 10.89 -0.99
C ASP A 71 0.69 9.94 -1.60
N PRO A 72 1.27 10.26 -2.78
CA PRO A 72 2.21 9.37 -3.46
C PRO A 72 3.44 8.98 -2.63
N GLN A 73 3.94 9.86 -1.77
CA GLN A 73 5.10 9.56 -0.94
C GLN A 73 4.71 8.60 0.20
N ALA A 74 3.60 8.89 0.89
CA ALA A 74 3.10 8.03 1.95
C ALA A 74 2.75 6.62 1.44
N ARG A 75 2.24 6.50 0.21
CA ARG A 75 1.98 5.22 -0.45
C ARG A 75 3.24 4.39 -0.62
N ARG A 76 4.31 4.97 -1.17
CA ARG A 76 5.60 4.27 -1.36
C ARG A 76 6.19 3.80 -0.04
N ASN A 77 6.17 4.65 0.98
CA ASN A 77 6.64 4.27 2.31
C ASN A 77 5.84 3.09 2.88
N LEU A 78 4.54 3.01 2.58
CA LEU A 78 3.71 1.89 3.00
C LEU A 78 4.02 0.61 2.22
N TRP A 79 4.30 0.72 0.93
CA TRP A 79 4.72 -0.41 0.12
C TRP A 79 6.02 -1.03 0.64
N ASP A 80 7.01 -0.20 0.95
CA ASP A 80 8.29 -0.66 1.51
C ASP A 80 8.08 -1.39 2.85
N LEU A 81 7.20 -0.85 3.72
CA LEU A 81 6.81 -1.49 4.97
C LEU A 81 6.17 -2.88 4.73
N ILE A 82 5.23 -2.98 3.78
CA ILE A 82 4.58 -4.26 3.45
C ILE A 82 5.61 -5.28 2.94
N LEU A 83 6.56 -4.85 2.09
CA LEU A 83 7.63 -5.70 1.61
C LEU A 83 8.54 -6.19 2.74
N ASP A 84 8.85 -5.34 3.72
CA ASP A 84 9.68 -5.73 4.86
C ASP A 84 8.96 -6.68 5.81
N ILE A 85 7.66 -6.49 6.03
CA ILE A 85 6.82 -7.44 6.75
C ILE A 85 6.83 -8.79 6.04
N ARG A 86 6.64 -8.81 4.71
CA ARG A 86 6.70 -10.03 3.91
C ARG A 86 8.06 -10.74 4.04
N LYS A 87 9.16 -9.99 3.98
CA LYS A 87 10.53 -10.53 4.15
C LYS A 87 10.75 -11.16 5.52
N SER A 88 10.04 -10.70 6.55
CA SER A 88 10.11 -11.29 7.90
C SER A 88 9.41 -12.65 8.04
N GLY A 89 8.73 -13.11 6.99
CA GLY A 89 8.07 -14.43 6.94
C GLY A 89 6.54 -14.38 7.10
N THR A 90 5.96 -13.20 7.30
CA THR A 90 4.52 -13.01 7.37
C THR A 90 3.89 -13.02 5.98
N THR A 91 2.81 -13.79 5.81
CA THR A 91 1.99 -13.77 4.59
C THR A 91 1.08 -12.54 4.60
N VAL A 92 1.09 -11.76 3.52
CA VAL A 92 0.22 -10.58 3.40
C VAL A 92 -0.85 -10.85 2.35
N VAL A 93 -2.11 -10.70 2.75
CA VAL A 93 -3.27 -10.67 1.85
C VAL A 93 -3.80 -9.25 1.83
N LEU A 94 -3.78 -8.61 0.67
CA LEU A 94 -4.29 -7.25 0.53
C LEU A 94 -5.35 -7.16 -0.57
N THR A 95 -6.27 -6.23 -0.39
CA THR A 95 -7.20 -5.76 -1.43
C THR A 95 -6.74 -4.41 -1.93
N THR A 96 -6.82 -4.20 -3.23
CA THR A 96 -6.49 -2.92 -3.84
C THR A 96 -7.20 -2.71 -5.16
N HIS A 97 -7.57 -1.47 -5.44
CA HIS A 97 -8.00 -1.01 -6.75
C HIS A 97 -6.83 -0.43 -7.58
N TYR A 98 -5.64 -0.31 -7.01
CA TYR A 98 -4.43 0.16 -7.68
C TYR A 98 -3.65 -1.02 -8.29
N MET A 99 -3.67 -1.14 -9.61
CA MET A 99 -3.00 -2.27 -10.29
C MET A 99 -1.47 -2.22 -10.16
N ASP A 100 -0.90 -1.02 -10.08
CA ASP A 100 0.54 -0.81 -9.81
C ASP A 100 0.94 -1.28 -8.41
N GLU A 101 0.05 -1.14 -7.42
CA GLU A 101 0.25 -1.71 -6.08
C GLU A 101 0.25 -3.24 -6.12
N ALA A 102 -0.74 -3.83 -6.79
CA ALA A 102 -0.83 -5.28 -6.94
C ALA A 102 0.37 -5.85 -7.69
N GLU A 103 0.84 -5.17 -8.73
CA GLU A 103 2.03 -5.55 -9.50
C GLU A 103 3.32 -5.47 -8.68
N TYR A 104 3.46 -4.44 -7.82
CA TYR A 104 4.66 -4.24 -7.04
C TYR A 104 4.74 -5.12 -5.77
N LEU A 105 3.62 -5.34 -5.08
CA LEU A 105 3.61 -6.00 -3.77
C LEU A 105 3.35 -7.50 -3.82
N CYS A 106 2.55 -7.97 -4.78
CA CYS A 106 1.97 -9.30 -4.72
C CYS A 106 2.74 -10.33 -5.56
N ASP A 107 3.04 -11.48 -4.95
CA ASP A 107 3.56 -12.64 -5.68
C ASP A 107 2.47 -13.33 -6.52
N ARG A 108 1.19 -13.16 -6.12
CA ARG A 108 -0.01 -13.69 -6.77
C ARG A 108 -1.13 -12.66 -6.68
N VAL A 109 -1.86 -12.49 -7.77
CA VAL A 109 -3.00 -11.58 -7.88
C VAL A 109 -4.23 -12.37 -8.29
N ALA A 110 -5.32 -12.20 -7.54
CA ALA A 110 -6.64 -12.73 -7.87
C ALA A 110 -7.52 -11.58 -8.39
N ILE A 111 -8.00 -11.68 -9.63
CA ILE A 111 -8.93 -10.72 -10.21
C ILE A 111 -10.34 -11.15 -9.85
N MET A 112 -11.03 -10.34 -9.03
CA MET A 112 -12.40 -10.60 -8.61
C MET A 112 -13.40 -9.82 -9.48
N ASN A 113 -14.46 -10.48 -9.93
CA ASN A 113 -15.55 -9.87 -10.69
C ASN A 113 -16.88 -10.50 -10.26
N ASN A 114 -17.87 -9.68 -9.88
CA ASN A 114 -19.20 -10.12 -9.43
C ASN A 114 -19.17 -11.26 -8.39
N GLY A 115 -18.25 -11.18 -7.42
CA GLY A 115 -18.10 -12.17 -6.35
C GLY A 115 -17.40 -13.47 -6.75
N GLN A 116 -16.85 -13.56 -7.96
CA GLN A 116 -16.10 -14.73 -8.43
C GLN A 116 -14.66 -14.35 -8.81
N ILE A 117 -13.72 -15.25 -8.53
CA ILE A 117 -12.33 -15.11 -8.99
C ILE A 117 -12.30 -15.45 -10.48
N SER A 118 -12.10 -14.44 -11.32
CA SER A 118 -12.02 -14.57 -12.77
C SER A 118 -10.66 -15.09 -13.24
N ALA A 119 -9.59 -14.74 -12.52
CA ALA A 119 -8.23 -15.21 -12.80
C ALA A 119 -7.39 -15.16 -11.52
N ILE A 120 -6.42 -16.07 -11.40
CA ILE A 120 -5.43 -16.04 -10.32
C ILE A 120 -4.09 -16.54 -10.84
N ASN A 121 -3.08 -15.67 -10.83
CA ASN A 121 -1.71 -16.00 -11.23
C ASN A 121 -0.73 -14.96 -10.66
N SER A 122 0.58 -15.08 -10.92
CA SER A 122 1.50 -13.95 -10.69
C SER A 122 1.15 -12.77 -11.60
N PRO A 123 1.52 -11.52 -11.25
CA PRO A 123 1.32 -10.37 -12.13
C PRO A 123 1.84 -10.62 -13.55
N ASP A 124 3.09 -11.09 -13.66
CA ASP A 124 3.70 -11.46 -14.95
C ASP A 124 2.95 -12.60 -15.65
N GLY A 125 2.46 -13.58 -14.89
CA GLY A 125 1.66 -14.69 -15.42
C GLY A 125 0.38 -14.20 -16.07
N LEU A 126 -0.35 -13.31 -15.40
CA LEU A 126 -1.57 -12.68 -15.94
C LEU A 126 -1.29 -11.86 -17.20
N ILE A 127 -0.18 -11.11 -17.22
CA ILE A 127 0.25 -10.33 -18.40
C ILE A 127 0.58 -11.27 -19.57
N ASN A 128 1.32 -12.35 -19.32
CA ASN A 128 1.68 -13.33 -20.35
C ASN A 128 0.45 -14.05 -20.91
N GLU A 129 -0.51 -14.43 -20.06
CA GLU A 129 -1.79 -14.98 -20.50
C GLU A 129 -2.54 -13.99 -21.41
N LEU A 130 -2.59 -12.71 -21.04
CA LEU A 130 -3.22 -11.68 -21.85
C LEU A 130 -2.55 -11.55 -23.24
N LEU A 131 -1.21 -11.53 -23.28
CA LEU A 131 -0.44 -11.47 -24.52
C LEU A 131 -0.65 -12.71 -25.40
N SER A 132 -0.73 -13.91 -24.79
CA SER A 132 -0.98 -15.16 -25.51
C SER A 132 -2.35 -15.21 -26.20
N ARG A 133 -3.34 -14.48 -25.67
CA ARG A 133 -4.67 -14.29 -26.28
C ARG A 133 -4.65 -13.31 -27.46
N GLY A 134 -3.47 -12.81 -27.85
CA GLY A 134 -3.29 -11.90 -28.97
C GLY A 134 -3.52 -10.43 -28.62
N PHE A 135 -3.59 -10.07 -27.33
CA PHE A 135 -3.72 -8.68 -26.92
C PHE A 135 -2.49 -7.89 -27.38
N LYS A 136 -2.74 -6.77 -28.05
CA LYS A 136 -1.72 -5.78 -28.40
C LYS A 136 -2.14 -4.47 -27.75
N LYS A 137 -1.32 -3.95 -26.85
CA LYS A 137 -1.55 -2.61 -26.29
C LYS A 137 -1.55 -1.63 -27.45
N GLU A 138 -2.66 -0.94 -27.67
CA GLU A 138 -2.72 0.15 -28.63
C GLU A 138 -1.68 1.18 -28.22
N LYS A 139 -0.59 1.28 -28.99
CA LYS A 139 0.34 2.38 -28.86
C LYS A 139 -0.36 3.60 -29.43
N VAL A 140 -1.06 4.34 -28.56
CA VAL A 140 -1.39 5.73 -28.87
C VAL A 140 -0.08 6.49 -28.83
N THR A 141 0.59 6.57 -29.97
CA THR A 141 1.82 7.35 -30.18
C THR A 141 1.59 8.85 -29.96
N LYS A 142 0.31 9.26 -29.86
CA LYS A 142 -0.29 10.61 -29.81
C LYS A 142 0.12 11.53 -30.95
N GLN A 143 -0.88 12.06 -31.67
CA GLN A 143 -0.73 13.15 -32.63
C GLN A 143 -0.88 14.55 -31.99
N ALA A 144 -1.35 14.63 -30.73
CA ALA A 144 -1.38 15.84 -29.89
C ALA A 144 -1.67 15.49 -28.41
N SER A 145 -1.39 16.44 -27.50
CA SER A 145 -1.42 16.36 -26.04
C SER A 145 -2.27 17.50 -25.42
N LEU A 146 -2.42 17.50 -24.08
CA LEU A 146 -3.15 18.54 -23.36
C LEU A 146 -2.43 19.90 -23.33
N GLU A 147 -1.11 19.89 -23.48
CA GLU A 147 -0.32 21.11 -23.68
C GLU A 147 -0.61 21.75 -25.04
N ASP A 148 -0.94 20.94 -26.06
CA ASP A 148 -1.25 21.42 -27.40
C ASP A 148 -2.62 22.12 -27.46
N VAL A 149 -3.60 21.64 -26.68
CA VAL A 149 -4.94 22.25 -26.58
C VAL A 149 -4.91 23.52 -25.74
N PHE A 150 -4.12 23.54 -24.66
CA PHE A 150 -3.97 24.75 -23.87
C PHE A 150 -3.38 25.91 -24.68
N LEU A 151 -2.39 25.61 -25.53
CA LEU A 151 -1.77 26.54 -26.48
C LEU A 151 -2.77 27.14 -27.49
N ASP A 152 -3.69 26.30 -27.99
CA ASP A 152 -4.70 26.68 -28.99
C ASP A 152 -5.77 27.61 -28.41
N LEU A 153 -6.21 27.36 -27.18
CA LEU A 153 -7.32 28.09 -26.56
C LEU A 153 -6.92 29.35 -25.78
N THR A 154 -5.66 29.45 -25.33
CA THR A 154 -5.22 30.54 -24.45
C THR A 154 -4.13 31.42 -25.07
N GLY A 155 -3.44 30.94 -26.12
CA GLY A 155 -2.29 31.61 -26.74
C GLY A 155 -1.01 31.59 -25.90
N THR A 156 -1.03 30.99 -24.71
CA THR A 156 0.11 30.89 -23.78
C THR A 156 0.27 29.45 -23.28
N LYS A 157 1.40 29.13 -22.63
CA LYS A 157 1.71 27.78 -22.11
C LYS A 157 1.37 27.66 -20.63
N LEU A 158 1.10 26.42 -20.18
CA LEU A 158 0.67 26.08 -18.80
C LEU A 158 1.71 26.32 -17.70
N ARG A 159 2.91 26.83 -18.01
CA ARG A 159 4.03 27.00 -17.06
C ARG A 159 4.63 28.40 -17.09
N ASP A 160 3.79 29.41 -16.95
CA ASP A 160 4.14 30.75 -16.42
C ASP A 160 3.23 31.07 -15.23
#